data_AF-A0A381XZP5-F1
#
_entry.id   AF-A0A381XZP5-F1
#
_cell.length_a   1.000
_cell.length_b   1.000
_cell.length_c   1.000
_cell.angle_alpha   90.00
_cell.angle_beta   90.00
_cell.angle_gamma   90.00
#
_symmetry.space_group_name_H-M   'P 1'
#
loop_
_entity.id
_entity.type
_entity.pdbx_description
1 polymer ?
#
loop_
_entity_poly.entity_id
_entity_poly.type
_entity_poly.pdbx_seq_one_letter_code
_entity_poly.pdbx_strand_id
1 'polypeptide(L)'
;MEEIQQKALRLADRLKVHNNQTRILKEKFVDSNIHFHEGHQFTINVALINYCKGLLDLNKNKDVIILDDYKVPVKVDNVQDFFDNISDLYQKNLNAYWLEYRKLEKSKGEILKDD
;
A
#
# COMPACT_ATOMS: atom_id res chain seq x y z
N MET A 1 34.39 24.28 13.72
CA MET A 1 34.03 24.29 12.27
C MET A 1 34.03 22.87 11.72
N GLU A 2 35.14 22.12 11.80
CA GLU A 2 35.20 20.72 11.32
C GLU A 2 34.22 19.78 12.04
N GLU A 3 34.07 19.90 13.37
CA GLU A 3 33.12 19.07 14.13
C GLU A 3 31.66 19.31 13.71
N ILE A 4 31.28 20.57 13.46
CA ILE A 4 29.94 20.95 13.00
C ILE A 4 29.68 20.38 11.61
N GLN A 5 30.66 20.45 10.71
CA GLN A 5 30.58 19.89 9.37
C GLN A 5 30.44 18.36 9.41
N GLN A 6 31.21 17.69 10.29
CA GLN A 6 31.11 16.24 10.47
C GLN A 6 29.76 15.81 11.06
N LYS A 7 29.21 16.56 12.03
CA LYS A 7 27.86 16.32 12.57
C LYS A 7 26.79 16.49 11.51
N ALA A 8 26.83 17.59 10.75
CA ALA A 8 25.90 17.83 9.64
C ALA A 8 25.95 16.73 8.57
N LEU A 9 27.15 16.22 8.24
CA LEU A 9 27.32 15.12 7.29
C LEU A 9 26.70 13.81 7.82
N ARG A 10 26.94 13.46 9.08
CA ARG A 10 26.35 12.27 9.71
C ARG A 10 24.83 12.35 9.77
N LEU A 11 24.28 13.53 10.07
CA LEU A 11 22.84 13.77 10.01
C LEU A 11 22.28 13.51 8.60
N ALA A 12 22.92 14.07 7.58
CA ALA A 12 22.51 13.91 6.19
C ALA A 12 22.49 12.43 5.77
N ASP A 13 23.51 11.66 6.14
CA ASP A 13 23.59 10.23 5.86
C ASP A 13 22.46 9.44 6.56
N ARG A 14 22.19 9.73 7.85
CA ARG A 14 21.08 9.11 8.59
C ARG A 14 19.72 9.41 7.95
N LEU A 15 19.48 10.66 7.54
CA LEU A 15 18.24 11.06 6.87
C LEU A 15 18.08 10.37 5.50
N LYS A 16 19.18 10.20 4.75
CA LYS A 16 19.17 9.47 3.48
C LYS A 16 18.75 8.01 3.67
N VAL A 17 19.28 7.34 4.71
CA VAL A 17 18.88 5.97 5.06
C VAL A 17 17.39 5.91 5.42
N HIS A 18 16.91 6.82 6.27
CA HIS A 18 15.51 6.90 6.66
C HIS A 18 14.57 7.10 5.46
N ASN A 19 14.94 7.99 4.53
CA ASN A 19 14.15 8.23 3.32
C ASN A 19 14.08 6.98 2.43
N ASN A 20 15.19 6.25 2.29
CA ASN A 20 15.22 4.98 1.56
C ASN A 20 14.34 3.92 2.21
N GLN A 21 14.37 3.78 3.55
CA GLN A 21 13.51 2.86 4.27
C GLN A 21 12.03 3.19 4.08
N THR A 22 11.68 4.48 4.14
CA THR A 22 10.30 4.95 3.89
C THR A 22 9.85 4.64 2.47
N ARG A 23 10.72 4.81 1.46
CA ARG A 23 10.42 4.45 0.07
C ARG A 23 10.16 2.95 -0.09
N ILE A 24 11.07 2.12 0.43
CA ILE A 24 10.94 0.66 0.37
C ILE A 24 9.66 0.19 1.07
N LEU A 25 9.30 0.80 2.21
CA LEU A 25 8.08 0.44 2.92
C LEU A 25 6.82 0.76 2.09
N LYS A 26 6.80 1.88 1.36
CA LYS A 26 5.71 2.22 0.44
C LYS A 26 5.60 1.23 -0.71
N GLU A 27 6.73 0.86 -1.32
CA GLU A 27 6.78 -0.14 -2.41
C GLU A 27 6.23 -1.48 -1.92
N LYS A 28 6.68 -1.96 -0.75
CA LYS A 28 6.15 -3.18 -0.12
C LYS A 28 4.64 -3.15 0.11
N PHE A 29 4.10 -2.00 0.51
CA PHE A 29 2.65 -1.87 0.68
C PHE A 29 1.91 -2.00 -0.65
N VAL A 30 2.39 -1.37 -1.72
CA VAL A 30 1.81 -1.51 -3.06
C VAL A 30 1.90 -2.97 -3.52
N ASP A 31 3.07 -3.60 -3.40
CA ASP A 31 3.29 -4.99 -3.81
C ASP A 31 2.39 -5.98 -3.04
N SER A 32 2.19 -5.74 -1.73
CA SER A 32 1.32 -6.60 -0.90
C SER A 32 -0.15 -6.54 -1.31
N ASN A 33 -0.56 -5.49 -2.02
CA ASN A 33 -1.92 -5.29 -2.51
C ASN A 33 -2.14 -5.85 -3.92
N ILE A 34 -1.19 -6.61 -4.47
CA ILE A 34 -1.41 -7.38 -5.69
C ILE A 34 -2.25 -8.62 -5.35
N HIS A 35 -3.43 -8.74 -5.96
CA HIS A 35 -4.35 -9.85 -5.77
C HIS A 35 -4.60 -10.57 -7.10
N PHE A 36 -4.54 -11.89 -7.07
CA PHE A 36 -4.84 -12.73 -8.23
C PHE A 36 -6.22 -13.34 -8.11
N HIS A 37 -7.05 -13.13 -9.13
CA HIS A 37 -8.37 -13.70 -9.25
C HIS A 37 -8.48 -14.39 -10.61
N GLU A 38 -8.69 -15.72 -10.61
CA GLU A 38 -8.80 -16.54 -11.82
C GLU A 38 -7.64 -16.36 -12.83
N GLY A 39 -6.42 -16.13 -12.33
CA GLY A 39 -5.24 -15.90 -13.18
C GLY A 39 -5.08 -14.45 -13.67
N HIS A 40 -6.00 -13.56 -13.32
CA HIS A 40 -5.91 -12.13 -13.60
C HIS A 40 -5.37 -11.36 -12.40
N GLN A 41 -4.61 -10.30 -12.67
CA GLN A 41 -3.97 -9.48 -11.64
C GLN A 41 -4.79 -8.21 -11.39
N PHE A 42 -5.07 -7.96 -10.12
CA PHE A 42 -5.70 -6.72 -9.64
C PHE A 42 -4.81 -6.06 -8.60
N THR A 43 -4.44 -4.82 -8.83
CA THR A 43 -3.82 -3.98 -7.81
C THR A 43 -4.91 -3.39 -6.93
N ILE A 44 -5.03 -3.89 -5.70
CA ILE A 44 -6.05 -3.43 -4.76
C ILE A 44 -5.75 -1.99 -4.34
N ASN A 45 -6.72 -1.13 -4.55
CA ASN A 45 -6.72 0.25 -4.08
C ASN A 45 -8.16 0.66 -3.74
N VAL A 46 -8.29 1.85 -3.14
CA VAL A 46 -9.60 2.40 -2.74
C VAL A 46 -10.55 2.55 -3.93
N ALA A 47 -10.05 2.83 -5.15
CA ALA A 47 -10.90 2.96 -6.32
C ALA A 47 -11.51 1.61 -6.75
N LEU A 48 -10.74 0.52 -6.75
CA LEU A 48 -11.25 -0.83 -7.03
C LEU A 48 -12.27 -1.26 -5.97
N ILE A 49 -11.95 -1.05 -4.69
CA ILE A 49 -12.85 -1.36 -3.57
C ILE A 49 -14.18 -0.61 -3.71
N ASN A 50 -14.12 0.70 -3.95
CA ASN A 50 -15.32 1.53 -4.11
C ASN A 50 -16.10 1.18 -5.38
N TYR A 51 -15.41 0.79 -6.45
CA TYR A 51 -16.07 0.34 -7.67
C TYR A 51 -16.88 -0.94 -7.42
N CYS A 52 -16.28 -1.94 -6.77
CA CYS A 52 -16.99 -3.16 -6.36
C CYS A 52 -18.14 -2.85 -5.40
N LYS A 53 -17.94 -1.94 -4.43
CA LYS A 53 -19.02 -1.49 -3.54
C LYS A 53 -20.18 -0.85 -4.31
N GLY A 54 -19.89 0.01 -5.28
CA GLY A 54 -20.91 0.62 -6.13
C GLY A 54 -21.67 -0.40 -6.99
N LEU A 55 -21.02 -1.47 -7.45
CA LEU A 55 -21.70 -2.58 -8.13
C LEU A 55 -22.69 -3.27 -7.19
N LEU A 56 -22.26 -3.57 -5.96
CA LEU A 56 -23.12 -4.18 -4.93
C LEU A 56 -24.31 -3.30 -4.56
N ASP A 57 -24.10 -1.99 -4.40
CA ASP A 57 -25.15 -1.03 -4.08
C ASP A 57 -26.19 -0.90 -5.22
N LEU A 58 -25.78 -1.19 -6.45
CA LEU A 58 -26.65 -1.29 -7.63
C LEU A 58 -27.28 -2.69 -7.81
N ASN A 59 -27.13 -3.60 -6.84
CA ASN A 59 -27.53 -5.01 -6.90
C ASN A 59 -26.90 -5.79 -8.07
N LYS A 60 -25.73 -5.37 -8.56
CA LYS A 60 -24.94 -6.07 -9.57
C LYS A 60 -23.95 -7.01 -8.90
N ASN A 61 -24.46 -8.14 -8.44
CA ASN A 61 -23.70 -9.03 -7.55
C ASN A 61 -23.13 -10.26 -8.26
N LYS A 62 -23.61 -10.57 -9.47
CA LYS A 62 -23.24 -11.78 -10.21
C LYS A 62 -22.85 -11.47 -11.65
N ASP A 63 -21.92 -12.29 -12.16
CA ASP A 63 -21.51 -12.31 -13.57
C ASP A 63 -21.11 -10.92 -14.12
N VAL A 64 -20.44 -10.09 -13.31
CA VAL A 64 -20.05 -8.73 -13.72
C VAL A 64 -18.70 -8.78 -14.43
N ILE A 65 -18.59 -8.07 -15.56
CA ILE A 65 -17.32 -7.90 -16.26
C ILE A 65 -16.58 -6.67 -15.73
N ILE A 66 -15.36 -6.86 -15.24
CA ILE A 66 -14.47 -5.79 -14.78
C ILE A 66 -13.14 -5.84 -15.55
N LEU A 67 -12.36 -4.76 -15.54
CA LEU A 67 -11.03 -4.75 -16.16
C LEU A 67 -9.95 -5.04 -15.12
N ASP A 68 -9.01 -5.92 -15.46
CA ASP A 68 -7.80 -6.14 -14.66
C ASP A 68 -6.76 -5.03 -14.87
N ASP A 69 -5.58 -5.20 -14.25
CA ASP A 69 -4.48 -4.23 -14.34
C ASP A 69 -4.03 -4.00 -15.80
N TYR A 70 -4.13 -5.02 -16.66
CA TYR A 70 -3.72 -5.00 -18.07
C TYR A 70 -4.87 -4.68 -19.04
N LYS A 71 -6.02 -4.24 -18.52
CA LYS A 71 -7.23 -3.92 -19.30
C LYS A 71 -7.82 -5.12 -20.01
N VAL A 72 -7.59 -6.32 -19.47
CA VAL A 72 -8.27 -7.53 -19.92
C VAL A 72 -9.63 -7.61 -19.23
N PRO A 73 -10.74 -7.87 -19.95
CA PRO A 73 -12.03 -8.08 -19.35
C PRO A 73 -12.07 -9.42 -18.59
N VAL A 74 -12.47 -9.37 -17.33
CA VAL A 74 -12.56 -10.51 -16.41
C VAL A 74 -13.98 -10.63 -15.92
N LYS A 75 -14.54 -11.83 -15.96
CA LYS A 75 -15.84 -12.12 -15.38
C LYS A 75 -15.68 -12.42 -13.90
N VAL A 76 -16.40 -11.68 -13.06
CA VAL A 76 -16.48 -11.92 -11.62
C VAL A 76 -17.87 -12.48 -11.32
N ASP A 77 -17.91 -13.78 -11.04
CA ASP A 77 -19.14 -14.53 -10.82
C ASP A 77 -19.86 -14.13 -9.53
N ASN A 78 -19.11 -13.78 -8.48
CA ASN A 78 -19.64 -13.27 -7.22
C ASN A 78 -18.86 -12.01 -6.79
N VAL A 79 -19.47 -10.84 -7.00
CA VAL A 79 -18.88 -9.55 -6.66
C VAL A 79 -18.77 -9.36 -5.14
N GLN A 80 -19.67 -9.97 -4.36
CA GLN A 80 -19.63 -9.87 -2.90
C GLN A 80 -18.37 -10.55 -2.35
N ASP A 81 -18.13 -11.80 -2.77
CA ASP A 81 -16.94 -12.54 -2.35
C ASP A 81 -15.65 -11.84 -2.80
N PHE A 82 -15.63 -11.31 -4.04
CA PHE A 82 -14.48 -10.54 -4.53
C PHE A 82 -14.26 -9.28 -3.70
N PHE A 83 -15.31 -8.50 -3.43
CA PHE A 83 -15.26 -7.28 -2.62
C PHE A 83 -14.76 -7.54 -1.20
N ASP A 84 -15.28 -8.57 -0.54
CA ASP A 84 -14.90 -8.92 0.83
C ASP A 84 -13.42 -9.30 0.89
N ASN A 85 -12.97 -10.15 -0.04
CA ASN A 85 -11.57 -10.59 -0.15
C ASN A 85 -10.60 -9.40 -0.34
N ILE A 86 -10.87 -8.52 -1.30
CA ILE A 86 -9.96 -7.38 -1.56
C ILE A 86 -10.01 -6.34 -0.44
N SER A 87 -11.18 -6.14 0.18
CA SER A 87 -11.33 -5.18 1.28
C SER A 87 -10.59 -5.62 2.53
N ASP A 88 -10.72 -6.90 2.90
CA ASP A 88 -10.03 -7.49 4.04
C ASP A 88 -8.50 -7.50 3.83
N LEU A 89 -8.05 -7.91 2.64
CA LEU A 89 -6.63 -7.92 2.29
C LEU A 89 -6.04 -6.50 2.34
N TYR A 90 -6.74 -5.51 1.78
CA TYR A 90 -6.30 -4.12 1.82
C TYR A 90 -6.20 -3.58 3.24
N GLN A 91 -7.20 -3.81 4.09
CA GLN A 91 -7.17 -3.35 5.48
C GLN A 91 -6.07 -4.02 6.28
N LYS A 92 -5.88 -5.33 6.11
CA LYS A 92 -4.76 -6.06 6.71
C LYS A 92 -3.41 -5.45 6.31
N ASN A 93 -3.20 -5.21 5.02
CA ASN A 93 -1.95 -4.64 4.51
C ASN A 93 -1.74 -3.20 4.96
N LEU A 94 -2.81 -2.39 5.01
CA LEU A 94 -2.76 -1.00 5.44
C LEU A 94 -2.40 -0.89 6.91
N ASN A 95 -2.97 -1.75 7.76
CA ASN A 95 -2.62 -1.82 9.18
C ASN A 95 -1.15 -2.22 9.39
N ALA A 96 -0.64 -3.19 8.63
CA ALA A 96 0.76 -3.58 8.68
C ALA A 96 1.68 -2.43 8.23
N TYR A 97 1.34 -1.76 7.13
CA TYR A 97 2.07 -0.59 6.65
C TYR A 97 2.08 0.54 7.69
N TRP A 98 0.93 0.84 8.30
CA TRP A 98 0.81 1.85 9.35
C TRP A 98 1.73 1.53 10.54
N LEU A 99 1.74 0.29 11.02
CA LEU A 99 2.57 -0.12 12.16
C LEU A 99 4.07 0.09 11.88
N GLU A 100 4.55 -0.32 10.72
CA GLU A 100 5.95 -0.13 10.34
C GLU A 100 6.28 1.35 10.08
N TYR A 101 5.37 2.10 9.50
CA TYR A 101 5.54 3.52 9.26
C TYR A 101 5.70 4.29 10.59
N ARG A 102 4.90 3.95 11.61
CA ARG A 102 5.03 4.54 12.96
C ARG A 102 6.40 4.28 13.59
N LYS A 103 7.01 3.12 13.35
CA LYS A 103 8.39 2.84 13.81
C LYS A 103 9.40 3.74 13.10
N LEU A 104 9.27 3.94 11.79
CA LEU A 104 10.12 4.84 11.03
C LEU A 104 9.97 6.31 11.48
N GLU A 105 8.74 6.77 11.75
CA GLU A 105 8.49 8.12 12.29
C GLU A 105 9.20 8.34 13.62
N LYS A 106 9.12 7.36 14.54
CA LYS A 106 9.82 7.43 15.82
C LYS A 106 11.34 7.52 15.62
N SER A 107 11.90 6.66 14.76
CA SER A 107 13.34 6.67 14.44
C SER A 107 13.79 8.00 13.84
N LYS A 108 12.99 8.63 12.97
CA LYS A 108 13.27 9.98 12.46
C LYS A 108 13.31 11.02 13.57
N GLY A 109 12.37 10.94 14.52
CA GLY A 109 12.34 11.83 15.68
C GLY A 109 13.56 11.69 16.58
N GLU A 110 14.16 10.50 16.66
CA GLU A 110 15.41 10.25 17.40
C GLU A 110 16.62 10.81 16.63
N ILE A 111 16.71 10.59 15.31
CA ILE A 111 17.77 11.15 14.45
C ILE A 111 17.87 12.68 14.60
N LEU A 112 16.75 13.37 14.72
CA LEU A 112 16.69 14.84 14.84
C LEU A 112 17.01 15.38 16.24
N LYS A 113 17.11 14.52 17.26
CA LYS A 113 17.42 14.91 18.65
C LYS A 113 18.89 14.68 19.03
N ASP A 114 19.58 13.81 18.29
CA ASP A 114 20.96 13.39 18.55
C ASP A 114 22.02 14.33 17.95
N ASP A 115 21.63 15.43 17.30
CA ASP A 115 22.51 16.47 16.72
C ASP A 115 22.17 17.85 17.29
#